data_AF-A0A938S6H8-F1
#
_entry.id   AF-A0A938S6H8-F1
#
_cell.length_a   1.000
_cell.length_b   1.000
_cell.length_c   1.000
_cell.angle_alpha   90.00
_cell.angle_beta   90.00
_cell.angle_gamma   90.00
#
_symmetry.space_group_name_H-M   'P 1'
#
loop_
_entity.id
_entity.type
_entity.pdbx_description
1 polymer ?
#
loop_
_entity_poly.entity_id
_entity_poly.type
_entity_poly.pdbx_seq_one_letter_code
_entity_poly.pdbx_strand_id
1 'polypeptide(L)'
;MATHLLTGAAGFIAARVAEFLLAAGHTVIGVDNLNDACDVRPKQWRQAQLDFRPLHPADVPATWADIGKAERLLGWRPQTSFRDGAAALVEWYRENRAWAKDVATI
;
A
#
# COMPACT_ATOMS: atom_id res chain seq x y z
N MET A 1 -12.63 -23.18 -4.64
CA MET A 1 -11.74 -22.67 -3.58
C MET A 1 -10.43 -22.23 -4.24
N ALA A 2 -10.00 -20.98 -4.05
CA ALA A 2 -8.80 -20.42 -4.68
C ALA A 2 -8.11 -19.44 -3.71
N THR A 3 -6.80 -19.23 -3.86
CA THR A 3 -6.00 -18.35 -3.00
C THR A 3 -5.69 -17.04 -3.70
N HIS A 4 -5.98 -15.91 -3.03
CA HIS A 4 -5.83 -14.57 -3.59
C HIS A 4 -4.83 -13.77 -2.74
N LEU A 5 -3.88 -13.10 -3.39
CA LEU A 5 -2.98 -12.15 -2.75
C LEU A 5 -3.57 -10.74 -2.86
N LEU A 6 -3.80 -10.08 -1.74
CA LEU A 6 -4.38 -8.74 -1.65
C LEU A 6 -3.35 -7.78 -1.05
N THR A 7 -2.86 -6.84 -1.85
CA THR A 7 -2.00 -5.75 -1.38
C THR A 7 -2.83 -4.59 -0.84
N GLY A 8 -2.34 -3.94 0.22
CA GLY A 8 -3.11 -2.96 0.98
C GLY A 8 -4.36 -3.56 1.64
N ALA A 9 -4.30 -4.78 2.18
CA ALA A 9 -5.47 -5.52 2.68
C ALA A 9 -6.28 -4.81 3.79
N ALA A 10 -5.64 -4.00 4.61
CA ALA A 10 -6.27 -3.09 5.57
C ALA A 10 -6.59 -1.72 4.95
N GLY A 11 -6.62 -1.59 3.62
CA GLY A 11 -7.05 -0.47 2.79
C GLY A 11 -8.56 -0.48 2.51
N PHE A 12 -9.15 0.68 2.17
CA PHE A 12 -10.62 0.89 2.26
C PHE A 12 -11.38 -0.06 1.33
N ILE A 13 -10.83 -0.25 0.13
CA ILE A 13 -11.39 -1.11 -0.91
C ILE A 13 -11.00 -2.57 -0.66
N ALA A 14 -9.71 -2.83 -0.42
CA ALA A 14 -9.19 -4.20 -0.29
C ALA A 14 -9.79 -4.95 0.91
N ALA A 15 -10.12 -4.26 2.01
CA ALA A 15 -10.78 -4.90 3.15
C ALA A 15 -12.17 -5.46 2.76
N ARG A 16 -12.94 -4.71 1.96
CA ARG A 16 -14.24 -5.18 1.45
C ARG A 16 -14.09 -6.33 0.45
N VAL A 17 -13.10 -6.26 -0.42
CA VAL A 17 -12.80 -7.35 -1.36
C VAL A 17 -12.41 -8.62 -0.60
N ALA A 18 -11.61 -8.49 0.46
CA ALA A 18 -11.26 -9.61 1.32
C ALA A 18 -12.51 -10.23 1.97
N GLU A 19 -13.43 -9.43 2.52
CA GLU A 19 -14.73 -9.90 3.05
C GLU A 19 -15.50 -10.71 2.00
N PHE A 20 -15.64 -10.19 0.78
CA PHE A 20 -16.36 -10.88 -0.30
C PHE A 20 -15.72 -12.21 -0.71
N LEU A 21 -14.38 -12.24 -0.87
CA LEU A 21 -13.66 -13.46 -1.25
C LEU A 21 -13.73 -14.52 -0.15
N LEU A 22 -13.58 -14.12 1.11
CA LEU A 22 -13.73 -15.02 2.25
C LEU A 22 -15.15 -15.58 2.34
N ALA A 23 -16.18 -14.75 2.14
CA ALA A 23 -17.58 -15.18 2.14
C ALA A 23 -17.90 -16.17 1.00
N ALA A 24 -17.24 -16.03 -0.15
CA ALA A 24 -17.32 -16.98 -1.26
C ALA A 24 -16.51 -18.27 -1.04
N GLY A 25 -15.89 -18.46 0.14
CA GLY A 25 -15.12 -19.65 0.49
C GLY A 25 -13.73 -19.69 -0.12
N HIS A 26 -13.16 -18.56 -0.50
CA HIS A 26 -11.77 -18.46 -0.96
C HIS A 26 -10.81 -18.21 0.21
N THR A 27 -9.53 -18.44 -0.04
CA THR A 27 -8.45 -18.05 0.87
C THR A 27 -7.89 -16.70 0.43
N VAL A 28 -7.66 -15.81 1.39
CA VAL A 28 -7.08 -14.48 1.16
C VAL A 28 -5.79 -14.37 1.97
N ILE A 29 -4.70 -14.00 1.29
CA ILE A 29 -3.43 -13.62 1.89
C ILE A 29 -3.32 -12.10 1.73
N GLY A 30 -3.40 -11.37 2.85
CA GLY A 30 -3.32 -9.91 2.86
C GLY A 30 -1.92 -9.42 3.18
N VAL A 31 -1.40 -8.49 2.38
CA VAL A 31 -0.17 -7.74 2.62
C VAL A 31 -0.53 -6.26 2.74
N ASP A 32 -0.08 -5.56 3.77
CA ASP A 32 -0.32 -4.11 3.90
C ASP A 32 0.94 -3.38 4.37
N ASN A 33 1.01 -2.09 4.03
CA ASN A 33 2.05 -1.18 4.52
C ASN A 33 1.44 -0.28 5.60
N LEU A 34 1.92 -0.46 6.83
CA LEU A 34 1.49 0.26 8.04
C LEU A 34 2.40 1.43 8.40
N ASN A 35 3.09 2.02 7.43
CA ASN A 35 3.77 3.28 7.73
C ASN A 35 2.76 4.40 8.04
N ASP A 36 3.27 5.45 8.67
CA ASP A 36 2.57 6.66 9.11
C ASP A 36 2.29 7.65 7.98
N ALA A 37 2.43 7.22 6.71
CA ALA A 37 2.13 8.06 5.54
C ALA A 37 0.69 8.58 5.51
N CYS A 38 -0.23 7.84 6.14
CA CYS A 38 -1.64 8.18 6.28
C CYS A 38 -2.06 7.86 7.72
N ASP A 39 -3.14 8.49 8.18
CA ASP A 39 -3.72 8.19 9.50
C ASP A 39 -3.94 6.68 9.65
N VAL A 40 -3.19 6.07 10.57
CA VAL A 40 -3.17 4.62 10.78
C VAL A 40 -4.41 4.12 11.52
N ARG A 41 -5.15 4.99 12.20
CA ARG A 41 -6.29 4.59 13.06
C ARG A 41 -7.37 3.80 12.30
N PRO A 42 -7.80 4.22 11.09
CA PRO A 42 -8.76 3.42 10.31
C PRO A 42 -8.16 2.12 9.79
N LYS A 43 -6.84 2.04 9.58
CA LYS A 43 -6.16 0.79 9.18
C LYS A 43 -6.10 -0.18 10.36
N GLN A 44 -5.75 0.30 11.55
CA GLN A 44 -5.72 -0.46 12.80
C GLN A 44 -7.09 -1.05 13.16
N TRP A 45 -8.18 -0.28 12.97
CA TRP A 45 -9.54 -0.80 13.20
C TRP A 45 -9.91 -1.95 12.23
N ARG A 46 -9.56 -1.84 10.94
CA ARG A 46 -9.78 -2.93 9.96
C ARG A 46 -8.89 -4.13 10.23
N GLN A 47 -7.65 -3.87 10.65
CA GLN A 47 -6.71 -4.89 11.05
C GLN A 47 -7.17 -5.74 12.22
N ALA A 48 -7.83 -5.15 13.21
CA ALA A 48 -8.39 -5.89 14.34
C ALA A 48 -9.44 -6.95 13.93
N GLN A 49 -9.93 -6.92 12.69
CA GLN A 49 -10.87 -7.88 12.13
C GLN A 49 -10.20 -8.95 11.25
N LEU A 50 -8.87 -8.91 11.08
CA LEU A 50 -8.10 -9.83 10.25
C LEU A 50 -7.40 -10.89 11.13
N ASP A 51 -7.37 -12.14 10.64
CA ASP A 51 -6.56 -13.22 11.22
C ASP A 51 -5.09 -13.03 10.81
N PHE A 52 -4.28 -12.53 11.74
CA PHE A 52 -2.84 -12.32 11.51
C PHE A 52 -2.10 -13.65 11.50
N ARG A 53 -1.61 -14.01 10.32
CA ARG A 53 -0.70 -15.14 10.16
C ARG A 53 0.76 -14.71 10.43
N PRO A 54 1.62 -15.66 10.85
CA PRO A 54 3.05 -15.39 10.94
C PRO A 54 3.59 -14.86 9.62
N LEU A 55 4.56 -13.96 9.70
CA LEU A 55 5.31 -13.46 8.54
C LEU A 55 5.80 -14.63 7.69
N HIS A 56 5.64 -14.51 6.38
CA HIS A 56 6.18 -15.49 5.46
C HIS A 56 7.72 -15.44 5.52
N PRO A 57 8.46 -16.56 5.41
CA PRO A 57 9.93 -16.55 5.46
C PRO A 57 10.61 -15.66 4.41
N ALA A 58 9.88 -15.29 3.34
CA ALA A 58 10.35 -14.38 2.30
C ALA A 58 10.03 -12.90 2.58
N ASP A 59 9.26 -12.59 3.62
CA ASP A 59 8.96 -11.20 3.99
C ASP A 59 10.22 -10.56 4.58
N VAL A 60 10.58 -9.40 4.06
CA VAL A 60 11.67 -8.59 4.59
C VAL A 60 11.07 -7.56 5.56
N PRO A 61 11.35 -7.64 6.88
CA PRO A 61 10.69 -6.79 7.88
C PRO A 61 10.92 -5.28 7.64
N ALA A 62 12.12 -4.91 7.20
CA ALA A 62 12.45 -3.56 6.77
C ALA A 62 13.71 -3.61 5.88
N THR A 63 13.70 -2.86 4.77
CA THR A 63 14.88 -2.65 3.92
C THR A 63 14.85 -1.24 3.35
N TRP A 64 16.03 -0.64 3.16
CA TRP A 64 16.18 0.69 2.57
C TRP A 64 17.43 0.74 1.68
N ALA A 65 17.40 1.61 0.68
CA ALA A 65 18.53 1.84 -0.21
C ALA A 65 19.54 2.83 0.40
N ASP A 66 20.83 2.49 0.35
CA ASP A 66 21.90 3.48 0.56
C ASP A 66 22.08 4.31 -0.73
N ILE A 67 21.75 5.59 -0.64
CA ILE A 67 21.82 6.53 -1.76
C ILE A 67 23.17 7.26 -1.86
N GLY A 68 24.15 6.95 -0.99
CA GLY A 68 25.44 7.63 -0.96
C GLY A 68 26.24 7.48 -2.27
N LYS A 69 26.02 6.41 -3.04
CA LYS A 69 26.63 6.26 -4.38
C LYS A 69 26.11 7.31 -5.36
N ALA A 70 24.79 7.55 -5.37
CA ALA A 70 24.17 8.55 -6.24
C ALA A 70 24.61 9.96 -5.84
N GLU A 71 24.71 10.23 -4.55
CA GLU A 71 25.23 11.51 -4.07
C GLU A 71 26.66 11.76 -4.52
N ARG A 72 27.58 10.80 -4.31
CA ARG A 72 28.99 10.99 -4.66
C ARG A 72 29.23 11.15 -6.16
N LEU A 73 28.51 10.39 -6.98
CA LEU A 73 28.75 10.35 -8.43
C LEU A 73 27.96 11.41 -9.20
N LEU A 74 26.77 11.79 -8.68
CA LEU A 74 25.83 12.63 -9.41
C LEU A 74 25.50 13.94 -8.66
N GLY A 75 25.97 14.12 -7.43
CA GLY A 75 25.53 15.23 -6.57
C GLY A 75 24.04 15.15 -6.25
N TRP A 76 23.42 13.99 -6.42
CA TRP A 76 21.97 13.84 -6.33
C TRP A 76 21.51 13.39 -4.94
N ARG A 77 20.45 14.02 -4.45
CA ARG A 77 19.69 13.62 -3.27
C ARG A 77 18.20 13.89 -3.51
N PRO A 78 17.28 13.12 -2.89
CA PRO A 78 15.86 13.46 -2.90
C PRO A 78 15.64 14.81 -2.21
N GLN A 79 14.89 15.70 -2.87
CA GLN A 79 14.60 17.05 -2.37
C GLN A 79 13.17 17.21 -1.84
N THR A 80 12.25 16.35 -2.29
CA THR A 80 10.86 16.37 -1.87
C THR A 80 10.68 15.51 -0.63
N SER A 81 10.12 16.10 0.43
CA SER A 81 9.77 15.32 1.62
C SER A 81 8.65 14.33 1.31
N PHE A 82 8.52 13.27 2.10
CA PHE A 82 7.42 12.32 1.95
C PHE A 82 6.05 13.03 2.00
N ARG A 83 5.88 13.95 2.96
CA ARG A 83 4.64 14.69 3.18
C ARG A 83 4.27 15.54 1.97
N ASP A 84 5.24 16.27 1.42
CA ASP A 84 5.02 17.16 0.27
C ASP A 84 4.71 16.34 -0.98
N GLY A 85 5.45 15.25 -1.19
CA GLY A 85 5.21 14.33 -2.31
C GLY A 85 3.83 13.68 -2.25
N ALA A 86 3.41 13.24 -1.06
CA ALA A 86 2.07 12.68 -0.86
C ALA A 86 0.97 13.71 -1.09
N ALA A 87 1.13 14.94 -0.60
CA ALA A 87 0.18 16.02 -0.82
C ALA A 87 0.04 16.36 -2.32
N ALA A 88 1.17 16.51 -3.01
CA ALA A 88 1.20 16.79 -4.45
C ALA A 88 0.54 15.67 -5.27
N LEU A 89 0.77 14.41 -4.91
CA LEU A 89 0.13 13.27 -5.56
C LEU A 89 -1.39 13.30 -5.39
N VAL A 90 -1.88 13.57 -4.17
CA VAL A 90 -3.33 13.65 -3.90
C VAL A 90 -3.96 14.79 -4.68
N GLU A 91 -3.29 15.94 -4.73
CA GLU A 91 -3.79 17.11 -5.46
C GLU A 91 -3.87 16.81 -6.96
N TRP A 92 -2.79 16.30 -7.55
CA TRP A 92 -2.77 15.87 -8.94
C TRP A 92 -3.90 14.87 -9.24
N TYR A 93 -4.11 13.88 -8.37
CA TYR A 93 -5.17 12.89 -8.57
C TYR A 93 -6.56 13.53 -8.54
N ARG A 94 -6.80 14.52 -7.68
CA ARG A 94 -8.08 15.24 -7.60
C ARG A 94 -8.37 16.03 -8.87
N GLU A 95 -7.37 16.75 -9.37
CA GLU A 95 -7.46 17.50 -10.62
C GLU A 95 -7.73 16.59 -11.82
N ASN A 96 -7.12 15.40 -11.83
CA ASN A 96 -7.16 14.49 -12.97
C ASN A 96 -8.17 13.34 -12.80
N ARG A 97 -8.98 13.35 -11.73
CA ARG A 97 -9.90 12.24 -11.39
C ARG A 97 -10.86 11.89 -12.52
N ALA A 98 -11.32 12.92 -13.25
CA ALA A 98 -12.27 12.74 -14.35
C ALA A 98 -11.67 11.93 -15.51
N TRP A 99 -10.38 12.10 -15.78
CA TRP A 99 -9.65 11.30 -16.77
C TRP A 99 -9.21 9.95 -16.18
N ALA A 100 -8.67 9.95 -14.96
CA ALA A 100 -8.10 8.78 -14.31
C ALA A 100 -9.10 7.62 -14.17
N LYS A 101 -10.40 7.92 -13.99
CA LYS A 101 -11.46 6.90 -13.89
C LYS A 101 -11.65 6.09 -15.18
N ASP A 102 -11.28 6.67 -16.33
CA ASP A 102 -11.50 6.10 -17.66
C ASP A 102 -10.23 5.44 -18.23
N VAL A 103 -9.13 5.46 -17.47
CA VAL A 103 -7.89 4.78 -17.84
C VAL A 103 -8.10 3.27 -17.70
N ALA A 104 -8.06 2.57 -18.84
CA ALA A 104 -8.10 1.11 -18.85
C ALA A 104 -6.87 0.56 -18.11
N THR A 105 -7.12 -0.25 -17.10
CA THR A 105 -6.09 -1.04 -16.43
C THR A 105 -6.03 -2.40 -17.12
N ILE A 106 -4.82 -2.78 -17.54
CA ILE A 106 -4.52 -4.07 -18.19
C ILE A 106 -4.54 -5.23 -17.19
#